data_AF-A0AAU9NUY7-F1
#
_entry.id   AF-A0AAU9NUY7-F1
#
_cell.length_a   1.000
_cell.length_b   1.000
_cell.length_c   1.000
_cell.angle_alpha   90.00
_cell.angle_beta   90.00
_cell.angle_gamma   90.00
#
_symmetry.space_group_name_H-M   'P 1'
#
loop_
_entity.id
_entity.type
_entity.pdbx_description
1 polymer ?
#
loop_
_entity_poly.entity_id
_entity_poly.type
_entity_poly.pdbx_seq_one_letter_code
_entity_poly.pdbx_strand_id
1 'polypeptide(L)'
;MAPAQLRLVFLTIFLRFIAAQQNDGSVSVGASLTATSDVKPWLSSFGEFAFGFKQVQWNDNFLLSIWYEKIPDKTIVWYPEEGRMVPTGSKVELLRESGLVLTDPQGTEVWRSGSISGVTSGFMNDTGNFVIFGSNSRKLWGSFDFPANTLLPTQVMEIGGGMNSTINTTNFSGGRFQ
;
A
#
# COMPACT_ATOMS: atom_id res chain seq x y z
N MET A 1 37.41 -29.27 21.04
CA MET A 1 36.64 -28.11 20.54
C MET A 1 36.52 -28.22 19.03
N ALA A 2 35.37 -28.61 18.45
CA ALA A 2 35.23 -28.58 16.98
C ALA A 2 33.77 -28.55 16.46
N PRO A 3 32.81 -29.38 16.92
CA PRO A 3 31.50 -29.45 16.27
C PRO A 3 30.46 -28.46 16.80
N ALA A 4 30.45 -28.18 18.11
CA ALA A 4 29.46 -27.28 18.73
C ALA A 4 29.67 -25.81 18.35
N GLN A 5 30.93 -25.37 18.26
CA GLN A 5 31.31 -24.03 17.83
C GLN A 5 30.90 -23.77 16.37
N LEU A 6 31.14 -24.75 15.48
CA LEU A 6 30.73 -24.65 14.08
C LEU A 6 29.20 -24.59 13.94
N ARG A 7 28.45 -25.42 14.68
CA ARG A 7 26.97 -25.36 14.72
C ARG A 7 26.44 -24.01 15.21
N LEU A 8 27.08 -23.42 16.22
CA LEU A 8 26.70 -22.10 16.75
C LEU A 8 26.98 -20.97 15.74
N VAL A 9 28.09 -21.05 15.00
CA VAL A 9 28.40 -20.10 13.92
C VAL A 9 27.39 -20.23 12.78
N PHE A 10 27.05 -21.44 12.35
CA PHE A 10 26.01 -21.65 11.33
C PHE A 10 24.64 -21.16 11.79
N LEU A 11 24.27 -21.41 13.05
CA LEU A 11 23.00 -20.95 13.62
C LEU A 11 22.94 -19.41 13.68
N THR A 12 24.02 -18.75 14.11
CA THR A 12 24.06 -17.28 14.17
C THR A 12 24.04 -16.66 12.79
N ILE A 13 24.76 -17.22 11.81
CA ILE A 13 24.70 -16.79 10.41
C ILE A 13 23.26 -16.95 9.88
N PHE A 14 22.63 -18.11 10.10
CA PHE A 14 21.26 -18.38 9.67
C PHE A 14 20.23 -17.41 10.29
N LEU A 15 20.35 -17.12 11.60
CA LEU A 15 19.51 -16.13 12.28
C LEU A 15 19.70 -14.71 11.73
N ARG A 16 20.93 -14.32 11.36
CA ARG A 16 21.21 -13.02 10.72
C ARG A 16 20.61 -12.94 9.32
N PHE A 17 20.62 -14.04 8.56
CA PHE A 17 19.96 -14.10 7.25
C PHE A 17 18.44 -13.95 7.34
N ILE A 18 17.79 -14.58 8.33
CA ILE A 18 16.35 -14.41 8.57
C ILE A 18 16.02 -12.96 8.93
N ALA A 19 16.77 -12.34 9.84
CA ALA A 19 16.56 -10.95 10.25
C ALA A 19 16.74 -9.94 9.11
N ALA A 20 17.68 -10.20 8.17
CA ALA A 20 17.92 -9.33 7.02
C ALA A 20 16.82 -9.40 5.94
N GLN A 21 15.94 -10.42 5.98
CA GLN A 21 14.82 -10.59 5.05
C GLN A 21 13.48 -10.11 5.59
N GLN A 22 13.40 -9.63 6.83
CA GLN A 22 12.14 -9.16 7.39
C GLN A 22 11.74 -7.83 6.76
N ASN A 23 10.68 -7.87 5.95
CA ASN A 23 9.90 -6.68 5.65
C ASN A 23 9.15 -6.30 6.93
N ASP A 24 9.41 -5.13 7.49
CA ASP A 24 8.66 -4.64 8.65
C ASP A 24 7.38 -3.89 8.25
N GLY A 25 7.15 -3.68 6.95
CA GLY A 25 6.01 -2.93 6.43
C GLY A 25 6.17 -1.42 6.48
N SER A 26 7.32 -0.93 6.95
CA SER A 26 7.62 0.50 7.00
C SER A 26 7.95 1.05 5.61
N VAL A 27 7.54 2.30 5.41
CA VAL A 27 7.80 3.06 4.18
C VAL A 27 8.42 4.39 4.58
N SER A 28 9.68 4.59 4.20
CA SER A 28 10.41 5.83 4.50
C SER A 28 9.89 7.00 3.66
N VAL A 29 9.97 8.20 4.21
CA VAL A 29 9.78 9.44 3.41
C VAL A 29 10.79 9.47 2.26
N GLY A 30 10.32 9.81 1.06
CA GLY A 30 11.06 9.75 -0.20
C GLY A 30 11.01 8.39 -0.90
N ALA A 31 10.44 7.36 -0.26
CA ALA A 31 10.16 6.11 -0.96
C ALA A 31 9.09 6.35 -2.03
N SER A 32 9.29 5.73 -3.19
CA SER A 32 8.34 5.79 -4.30
C SER A 32 8.21 4.45 -5.01
N LEU A 33 7.09 4.30 -5.70
CA LEU A 33 6.84 3.22 -6.65
C LEU A 33 6.53 3.86 -8.00
N THR A 34 6.98 3.23 -9.07
CA THR A 34 6.64 3.63 -10.44
C THR A 34 5.80 2.52 -11.07
N ALA A 35 4.71 2.88 -11.73
CA ALA A 35 3.80 1.97 -12.39
C ALA A 35 4.50 1.27 -13.56
N THR A 36 4.89 0.02 -13.33
CA THR A 36 5.43 -0.92 -14.33
C THR A 36 4.86 -2.31 -14.05
N SER A 37 4.97 -3.24 -14.99
CA SER A 37 4.47 -4.61 -14.84
C SER A 37 5.23 -5.44 -13.79
N ASP A 38 6.45 -5.05 -13.46
CA ASP A 38 7.37 -5.74 -12.55
C ASP A 38 7.61 -5.00 -11.22
N VAL A 39 6.89 -3.89 -10.98
CA VAL A 39 7.03 -3.10 -9.76
C VAL A 39 6.77 -3.95 -8.51
N LYS A 40 7.69 -3.89 -7.55
CA LYS A 40 7.52 -4.55 -6.26
C LYS A 40 6.72 -3.63 -5.33
N PRO A 41 5.59 -4.10 -4.77
CA PRO A 41 4.76 -3.28 -3.90
C PRO A 41 5.39 -3.09 -2.51
N TRP A 42 4.83 -2.16 -1.74
CA TRP A 42 5.07 -2.10 -0.29
C TRP A 42 4.22 -3.16 0.40
N LEU A 43 4.89 -4.16 0.95
CA LEU A 43 4.24 -5.28 1.61
C LEU A 43 3.95 -4.96 3.07
N SER A 44 2.92 -5.56 3.63
CA SER A 44 2.74 -5.67 5.08
C SER A 44 3.78 -6.59 5.72
N SER A 45 3.99 -6.52 7.04
CA SER A 45 5.06 -7.27 7.73
C SER A 45 4.97 -8.79 7.50
N PHE A 46 3.76 -9.35 7.51
CA PHE A 46 3.51 -10.75 7.18
C PHE A 46 3.25 -10.99 5.69
N GLY A 47 3.18 -9.93 4.88
CA GLY A 47 2.94 -9.99 3.44
C GLY A 47 1.53 -10.47 3.08
N GLU A 48 0.56 -10.37 4.00
CA GLU A 48 -0.85 -10.67 3.71
C GLU A 48 -1.45 -9.65 2.74
N PHE A 49 -1.09 -8.38 2.94
CA PHE A 49 -1.50 -7.26 2.11
C PHE A 49 -0.32 -6.57 1.45
N ALA A 50 -0.60 -5.92 0.31
CA ALA A 50 0.35 -5.13 -0.45
C ALA A 50 -0.29 -3.80 -0.87
N PHE A 51 0.50 -2.74 -0.90
CA PHE A 51 0.16 -1.42 -1.41
C PHE A 51 1.02 -1.10 -2.65
N GLY A 52 0.42 -0.61 -3.72
CA GLY A 52 1.15 -0.20 -4.91
C GLY A 52 0.29 -0.18 -6.17
N PHE A 53 0.90 -0.44 -7.32
CA PHE A 53 0.21 -0.43 -8.61
C PHE A 53 -0.25 -1.84 -9.02
N LYS A 54 -1.54 -1.98 -9.35
CA LYS A 54 -2.10 -3.18 -9.96
C LYS A 54 -2.56 -2.90 -11.37
N GLN A 55 -2.08 -3.71 -12.31
CA GLN A 55 -2.60 -3.72 -13.66
C GLN A 55 -3.97 -4.41 -13.66
N VAL A 56 -5.01 -3.67 -14.09
CA VAL A 56 -6.40 -4.16 -14.12
C VAL A 56 -6.81 -4.60 -15.52
N GLN A 57 -6.18 -4.05 -16.56
CA GLN A 57 -6.50 -4.30 -17.97
C GLN A 57 -5.23 -4.47 -18.80
N TRP A 58 -5.36 -5.00 -20.02
CA TRP A 58 -4.23 -5.33 -20.91
C TRP A 58 -3.59 -4.11 -21.59
N ASN A 59 -3.96 -2.89 -21.17
CA ASN A 59 -3.61 -1.64 -21.85
C ASN A 59 -2.60 -0.80 -21.04
N ASP A 60 -1.67 -1.44 -20.32
CA ASP A 60 -0.61 -0.73 -19.57
C ASP A 60 -1.11 0.38 -18.63
N ASN A 61 -2.34 0.18 -18.12
CA ASN A 61 -3.01 1.05 -17.17
C ASN A 61 -3.05 0.39 -15.79
N PHE A 62 -2.69 1.17 -14.79
CA PHE A 62 -2.50 0.74 -13.43
C PHE A 62 -3.45 1.47 -12.49
N LEU A 63 -3.89 0.77 -11.46
CA LEU A 63 -4.62 1.34 -10.34
C LEU A 63 -3.68 1.37 -9.12
N LEU A 64 -3.55 2.54 -8.49
CA LEU A 64 -2.97 2.61 -7.15
C LEU A 64 -3.95 1.95 -6.18
N SER A 65 -3.53 0.91 -5.46
CA SER A 65 -4.45 0.06 -4.70
C SER A 65 -3.78 -0.66 -3.54
N ILE A 66 -4.63 -1.25 -2.69
CA ILE A 66 -4.27 -2.29 -1.71
C ILE A 66 -4.97 -3.59 -2.11
N TRP A 67 -4.27 -4.72 -2.00
CA TRP A 67 -4.82 -6.04 -2.31
C TRP A 67 -4.30 -7.12 -1.35
N TYR A 68 -5.00 -8.26 -1.33
CA TYR A 68 -4.50 -9.49 -0.69
C TYR A 68 -3.37 -10.10 -1.52
N GLU A 69 -2.16 -10.13 -0.96
CA GLU A 69 -0.97 -10.54 -1.71
C GLU A 69 -0.82 -12.06 -1.77
N LYS A 70 -1.30 -12.84 -0.80
CA LYS A 70 -1.05 -14.31 -0.82
C LYS A 70 -2.09 -15.14 -1.58
N ILE A 71 -3.13 -14.52 -2.12
CA ILE A 71 -4.15 -15.24 -2.90
C ILE A 71 -3.90 -15.09 -4.41
N PRO A 72 -4.23 -16.11 -5.22
CA PRO A 72 -3.98 -16.08 -6.67
C PRO A 72 -4.64 -14.88 -7.37
N ASP A 73 -5.87 -14.56 -7.00
CA ASP A 73 -6.67 -13.52 -7.66
C ASP A 73 -6.22 -12.10 -7.29
N LYS A 74 -5.37 -11.95 -6.26
CA LYS A 74 -4.86 -10.66 -5.76
C LYS A 74 -5.97 -9.61 -5.60
N THR A 75 -7.05 -9.99 -4.92
CA THR A 75 -8.26 -9.18 -4.78
C THR A 75 -7.95 -7.79 -4.23
N ILE A 76 -8.34 -6.76 -4.98
CA ILE A 76 -8.21 -5.34 -4.59
C ILE A 76 -9.28 -5.03 -3.54
N VAL A 77 -8.85 -4.41 -2.44
CA VAL A 77 -9.69 -4.10 -1.26
C VAL A 77 -9.75 -2.61 -0.96
N TRP A 78 -8.83 -1.82 -1.52
CA TRP A 78 -8.83 -0.37 -1.39
C TRP A 78 -8.18 0.28 -2.62
N TYR A 79 -8.63 1.48 -2.96
CA TYR A 79 -8.07 2.35 -3.98
C TYR A 79 -8.47 3.81 -3.65
N PRO A 80 -7.72 4.82 -4.14
CA PRO A 80 -8.11 6.22 -3.99
C PRO A 80 -9.51 6.50 -4.51
N GLU A 81 -10.16 7.53 -3.98
CA GLU A 81 -11.47 7.99 -4.45
C GLU A 81 -11.49 8.15 -5.99
N GLU A 82 -12.64 7.86 -6.60
CA GLU A 82 -12.87 7.77 -8.05
C GLU A 82 -12.20 6.61 -8.80
N GLY A 83 -11.24 5.90 -8.19
CA GLY A 83 -10.61 4.72 -8.80
C GLY A 83 -9.93 5.01 -10.14
N ARG A 84 -9.31 6.19 -10.26
CA ARG A 84 -8.69 6.65 -11.51
C ARG A 84 -7.52 5.76 -11.90
N MET A 85 -7.60 5.21 -13.11
CA MET A 85 -6.50 4.50 -13.75
C MET A 85 -5.41 5.48 -14.19
N VAL A 86 -4.15 5.07 -14.09
CA VAL A 86 -2.99 5.85 -14.50
C VAL A 86 -2.10 5.05 -15.47
N PRO A 87 -1.40 5.71 -16.41
CA PRO A 87 -0.56 5.01 -17.38
C PRO A 87 0.74 4.49 -16.76
N THR A 88 1.43 3.60 -17.49
CA THR A 88 2.81 3.21 -17.20
C THR A 88 3.71 4.44 -17.01
N GLY A 89 4.60 4.39 -16.02
CA GLY A 89 5.50 5.49 -15.68
C GLY A 89 4.93 6.47 -14.65
N SER A 90 3.65 6.38 -14.32
CA SER A 90 3.08 7.09 -13.16
C SER A 90 3.80 6.72 -11.87
N LYS A 91 3.88 7.65 -10.92
CA LYS A 91 4.66 7.48 -9.70
C LYS A 91 3.82 7.81 -8.48
N VAL A 92 3.86 6.95 -7.45
CA VAL A 92 3.39 7.29 -6.11
C VAL A 92 4.60 7.48 -5.20
N GLU A 93 4.63 8.56 -4.43
CA GLU A 93 5.74 8.89 -3.54
C GLU A 93 5.22 9.35 -2.18
N LEU A 94 5.89 8.94 -1.11
CA LEU A 94 5.61 9.41 0.24
C LEU A 94 6.46 10.64 0.58
N LEU A 95 5.84 11.81 0.62
CA LEU A 95 6.49 13.10 0.82
C LEU A 95 6.25 13.66 2.22
N ARG A 96 7.28 14.34 2.77
CA ARG A 96 7.23 14.92 4.13
C ARG A 96 6.08 15.91 4.32
N GLU A 97 5.84 16.73 3.31
CA GLU A 97 4.91 17.87 3.38
C GLU A 97 3.59 17.64 2.63
N SER A 98 3.35 16.43 2.14
CA SER A 98 2.15 16.15 1.33
C SER A 98 1.60 14.74 1.46
N GLY A 99 2.27 13.84 2.20
CA GLY A 99 1.82 12.46 2.31
C GLY A 99 2.07 11.67 1.04
N LEU A 100 1.16 10.76 0.71
CA LEU A 100 1.20 10.06 -0.57
C LEU A 100 0.77 11.01 -1.68
N VAL A 101 1.62 11.14 -2.69
CA VAL A 101 1.34 11.92 -3.90
C VAL A 101 1.48 11.00 -5.11
N LEU A 102 0.42 10.89 -5.90
CA LEU A 102 0.38 10.16 -7.16
C LEU A 102 0.50 11.15 -8.32
N THR A 103 1.46 10.94 -9.21
CA THR A 103 1.65 11.74 -10.42
C THR A 103 1.55 10.91 -11.69
N ASP A 104 1.16 11.56 -12.78
CA ASP A 104 1.31 11.02 -14.13
C ASP A 104 2.80 11.01 -14.57
N PRO A 105 3.14 10.40 -15.73
CA PRO A 105 4.52 10.38 -16.22
C PRO A 105 5.09 11.76 -16.57
N GLN A 106 4.23 12.77 -16.72
CA GLN A 106 4.62 14.16 -16.97
C GLN A 106 4.87 14.93 -15.67
N GLY A 107 4.60 14.31 -14.52
CA GLY A 107 4.74 14.91 -13.19
C GLY A 107 3.51 15.70 -12.72
N THR A 108 2.40 15.65 -13.46
CA THR A 108 1.12 16.23 -13.02
C THR A 108 0.56 15.42 -11.87
N GLU A 109 0.15 16.08 -10.80
CA GLU A 109 -0.52 15.40 -9.70
C GLU A 109 -1.92 14.91 -10.10
N VAL A 110 -2.17 13.62 -9.85
CA VAL A 110 -3.44 12.93 -10.12
C VAL A 110 -4.25 12.79 -8.83
N TRP A 111 -3.58 12.54 -7.70
CA TRP A 111 -4.21 12.33 -6.39
C TRP A 111 -3.19 12.56 -5.26
N ARG A 112 -3.68 12.92 -4.06
CA ARG A 112 -2.88 12.95 -2.82
C ARG A 112 -3.68 12.49 -1.60
N SER A 113 -2.99 12.05 -0.54
CA SER A 113 -3.60 11.67 0.76
C SER A 113 -4.01 12.88 1.61
N GLY A 114 -4.75 13.82 1.03
CA GLY A 114 -5.20 15.05 1.67
C GLY A 114 -4.11 16.10 1.94
N SER A 115 -4.45 17.12 2.73
CA SER A 115 -3.55 18.21 3.12
C SER A 115 -2.82 17.86 4.42
N ILE A 116 -1.82 16.98 4.34
CA ILE A 116 -1.02 16.55 5.50
C ILE A 116 0.42 17.05 5.44
N SER A 117 1.01 17.36 6.59
CA SER A 117 2.40 17.80 6.72
C SER A 117 3.09 17.18 7.94
N GLY A 118 4.43 17.23 7.96
CA GLY A 118 5.23 16.64 9.04
C GLY A 118 5.22 15.12 9.06
N VAL A 119 5.15 14.49 7.88
CA VAL A 119 5.20 13.03 7.73
C VAL A 119 6.59 12.52 8.13
N THR A 120 6.63 11.45 8.92
CA THR A 120 7.85 10.78 9.35
C THR A 120 8.01 9.40 8.71
N SER A 121 6.90 8.71 8.46
CA SER A 121 6.88 7.37 7.87
C SER A 121 5.49 6.99 7.38
N GLY A 122 5.44 6.02 6.48
CA GLY A 122 4.26 5.24 6.14
C GLY A 122 4.41 3.81 6.67
N PHE A 123 3.29 3.09 6.77
CA PHE A 123 3.29 1.73 7.28
C PHE A 123 2.14 0.94 6.65
N MET A 124 2.47 -0.13 5.94
CA MET A 124 1.49 -1.10 5.47
C MET A 124 1.30 -2.15 6.57
N ASN A 125 0.15 -2.13 7.26
CA ASN A 125 -0.07 -3.07 8.35
C ASN A 125 -0.71 -4.39 7.88
N ASP A 126 -0.66 -5.40 8.75
CA ASP A 126 -1.25 -6.73 8.47
C ASP A 126 -2.78 -6.77 8.58
N THR A 127 -3.45 -5.65 8.87
CA THR A 127 -4.92 -5.55 8.79
C THR A 127 -5.39 -5.04 7.44
N GLY A 128 -4.48 -4.64 6.54
CA GLY A 128 -4.81 -4.06 5.23
C GLY A 128 -4.95 -2.53 5.24
N ASN A 129 -4.60 -1.87 6.34
CA ASN A 129 -4.61 -0.41 6.45
C ASN A 129 -3.20 0.14 6.15
N PHE A 130 -3.09 1.00 5.15
CA PHE A 130 -1.89 1.80 4.93
C PHE A 130 -2.00 3.07 5.77
N VAL A 131 -1.07 3.29 6.69
CA VAL A 131 -1.12 4.40 7.66
C VAL A 131 0.07 5.33 7.45
N ILE A 132 -0.17 6.63 7.48
CA ILE A 132 0.86 7.66 7.47
C ILE A 132 1.00 8.24 8.88
N PHE A 133 2.23 8.29 9.38
CA PHE A 133 2.56 8.79 10.71
C PHE A 133 3.36 10.10 10.65
N GLY A 134 3.16 10.92 11.67
CA GLY A 134 3.96 12.10 11.97
C GLY A 134 4.87 11.87 13.18
N SER A 135 5.30 12.96 13.82
CA SER A 135 6.06 12.89 15.07
C SER A 135 5.27 12.17 16.18
N ASN A 136 6.00 11.52 17.10
CA ASN A 136 5.43 10.79 18.24
C ASN A 136 4.40 9.71 17.83
N SER A 137 4.59 9.07 16.67
CA SER A 137 3.68 8.06 16.11
C SER A 137 2.23 8.53 15.95
N ARG A 138 2.01 9.85 15.82
CA ARG A 138 0.67 10.40 15.57
C ARG A 138 0.20 9.97 14.18
N LYS A 139 -0.94 9.28 14.11
CA LYS A 139 -1.61 8.98 12.84
C LYS A 139 -2.03 10.30 12.17
N LEU A 140 -1.59 10.51 10.94
CA LEU A 140 -1.96 11.67 10.10
C LEU A 140 -3.03 11.30 9.08
N TRP A 141 -2.99 10.07 8.58
CA TRP A 141 -3.90 9.55 7.56
C TRP A 141 -3.89 8.02 7.61
N GLY A 142 -4.99 7.36 7.24
CA GLY A 142 -5.02 5.93 6.97
C GLY A 142 -6.01 5.59 5.86
N SER A 143 -5.73 4.54 5.08
CA SER A 143 -6.63 4.10 4.01
C SER A 143 -8.02 3.71 4.55
N PHE A 144 -8.08 3.20 5.78
CA PHE A 144 -9.35 2.84 6.42
C PHE A 144 -10.27 4.02 6.70
N ASP A 145 -9.73 5.24 6.80
CA ASP A 145 -10.52 6.46 6.99
C ASP A 145 -11.25 6.87 5.69
N PHE A 146 -10.89 6.24 4.56
CA PHE A 146 -11.45 6.49 3.23
C PHE A 146 -11.82 5.15 2.58
N PRO A 147 -12.87 4.46 3.05
CA PRO A 147 -13.24 3.15 2.52
C PRO A 147 -13.60 3.22 1.03
N ALA A 148 -13.24 2.16 0.30
CA ALA A 148 -13.65 1.98 -1.09
C ALA A 148 -14.97 1.21 -1.16
N ASN A 149 -15.04 0.14 -1.95
CA ASN A 149 -16.20 -0.74 -2.06
C ASN A 149 -16.17 -1.96 -1.11
N THR A 150 -15.15 -2.07 -0.25
CA THR A 150 -14.90 -3.22 0.62
C THR A 150 -14.62 -2.77 2.05
N LEU A 151 -15.25 -3.42 3.03
CA LEU A 151 -14.95 -3.25 4.45
C LEU A 151 -14.07 -4.41 4.92
N LEU A 152 -12.89 -4.11 5.45
CA LEU A 152 -12.00 -5.13 6.00
C LEU A 152 -12.25 -5.39 7.49
N PRO A 153 -11.80 -6.55 8.03
CA PRO A 153 -11.79 -6.77 9.47
C PRO A 153 -11.07 -5.63 10.17
N THR A 154 -11.57 -5.21 11.34
CA THR A 154 -11.06 -4.08 12.15
C THR A 154 -11.28 -2.68 11.58
N GLN A 155 -11.76 -2.56 10.33
CA GLN A 155 -12.17 -1.27 9.78
C GLN A 155 -13.48 -0.81 10.43
N VAL A 156 -13.51 0.43 10.89
CA VAL A 156 -14.70 1.04 11.49
C VAL A 156 -15.46 1.80 10.42
N MET A 157 -16.77 1.54 10.31
CA MET A 157 -17.68 2.34 9.51
C MET A 157 -18.44 3.28 10.44
N GLU A 158 -18.30 4.58 10.23
CA GLU A 158 -19.02 5.57 11.03
C GLU A 158 -20.51 5.59 10.68
N ILE A 159 -21.34 5.95 11.66
CA ILE A 159 -22.78 6.13 11.45
C ILE A 159 -22.98 7.28 10.45
N GLY A 160 -23.66 7.00 9.34
CA GLY A 160 -23.83 7.97 8.25
C GLY A 160 -22.71 7.95 7.21
N GLY A 161 -21.66 7.16 7.42
CA GLY A 161 -20.72 6.79 6.36
C GLY A 161 -21.35 5.82 5.36
N GLY A 162 -20.75 5.70 4.17
CA GLY A 162 -21.20 4.76 3.14
C GLY A 162 -20.04 4.28 2.28
N MET A 163 -20.27 3.19 1.55
CA MET A 163 -19.32 2.60 0.59
C MET A 163 -19.99 2.53 -0.76
N ASN A 164 -19.30 2.92 -1.82
CA ASN A 164 -19.87 2.85 -3.15
C ASN A 164 -19.39 1.59 -3.87
N SER A 165 -20.32 0.85 -4.47
CA SER A 165 -20.01 -0.21 -5.44
C SER A 165 -19.17 0.32 -6.61
N THR A 166 -18.51 -0.58 -7.34
CA THR A 166 -17.85 -0.24 -8.62
C THR A 166 -18.79 -0.46 -9.79
N ILE A 167 -18.51 0.15 -10.95
CA ILE A 167 -19.27 -0.10 -12.19
C ILE A 167 -19.17 -1.57 -12.61
N ASN A 168 -17.96 -2.14 -12.55
CA ASN A 168 -17.70 -3.57 -12.78
C ASN A 168 -16.34 -3.98 -12.17
N THR A 169 -15.82 -5.16 -12.51
CA THR A 169 -14.56 -5.71 -11.99
C THR A 169 -13.30 -5.07 -12.56
N THR A 170 -13.41 -4.26 -13.62
CA THR A 170 -12.27 -3.60 -14.28
C THR A 170 -12.39 -2.07 -14.35
N ASN A 171 -13.50 -1.52 -13.85
CA ASN A 171 -13.80 -0.10 -13.76
C ASN A 171 -14.20 0.25 -12.33
N PHE A 172 -13.25 0.87 -11.63
CA PHE A 172 -13.33 1.18 -10.19
C PHE A 172 -14.02 2.51 -9.89
N SER A 173 -14.57 3.19 -10.90
CA SER A 173 -15.42 4.36 -10.69
C SER A 173 -16.74 3.98 -9.99
N GLY A 174 -17.37 4.99 -9.37
CA GLY A 174 -18.59 4.81 -8.58
C GLY A 174 -19.74 4.16 -9.37
N GLY A 175 -20.27 3.09 -8.80
CA GLY A 175 -21.40 2.32 -9.29
C GLY A 175 -22.75 2.84 -8.80
N ARG A 176 -23.78 1.98 -8.84
CA ARG A 176 -25.18 2.35 -8.55
C ARG A 176 -25.66 2.02 -7.13
N PHE A 177 -24.85 1.32 -6.34
CA PHE A 177 -25.19 0.87 -5.00
C PHE A 177 -24.28 1.52 -3.97
N GLN A 178 -24.88 1.88 -2.82
CA GLN A 178 -24.27 2.43 -1.62
C GLN A 178 -24.72 1.64 -0.39
#